data_AF-A0A0H5QE15-F1
#
_entry.id   AF-A0A0H5QE15-F1
#
_cell.length_a   1.000
_cell.length_b   1.000
_cell.length_c   1.000
_cell.angle_alpha   90.00
_cell.angle_beta   90.00
_cell.angle_gamma   90.00
#
_symmetry.space_group_name_H-M   'P 1'
#
loop_
_entity.id
_entity.type
_entity.pdbx_description
1 polymer ?
#
loop_
_entity_poly.entity_id
_entity_poly.type
_entity_poly.pdbx_seq_one_letter_code
_entity_poly.pdbx_strand_id
1 'polypeptide(L)'
;MLNYVNYSDIHDNIINKAGKCVFAYNANYDKLSANHFENCQIGIHFTAAIEGTSLHDNSFINNESQVKYVSTRFLDWSEGGHGNYWSDNSAFDLNGDGFGDSAYRPNGIIDQII
;
A
#
# COMPACT_ATOMS: atom_id res chain seq x y z
N MET A 1 -10.92 2.46 -9.46
CA MET A 1 -11.42 3.31 -8.35
C MET A 1 -12.27 2.43 -7.45
N LEU A 2 -12.01 2.47 -6.15
CA LEU A 2 -12.80 1.82 -5.10
C LEU A 2 -13.53 2.93 -4.33
N ASN A 3 -14.86 2.90 -4.32
CA ASN A 3 -15.68 3.95 -3.74
C ASN A 3 -16.83 3.32 -2.96
N TYR A 4 -16.85 3.47 -1.63
CA TYR A 4 -17.76 2.74 -0.75
C TYR A 4 -17.72 1.21 -0.93
N VAL A 5 -16.58 0.69 -1.39
CA VAL A 5 -16.29 -0.75 -1.39
C VAL A 5 -15.99 -1.12 0.05
N ASN A 6 -16.63 -2.17 0.58
CA ASN A 6 -16.38 -2.60 1.95
C ASN A 6 -16.42 -4.12 2.01
N TYR A 7 -15.74 -4.71 3.00
CA TYR A 7 -15.73 -6.15 3.25
C TYR A 7 -15.39 -6.98 2.01
N SER A 8 -14.51 -6.46 1.16
CA SER A 8 -14.13 -7.06 -0.10
C SER A 8 -12.73 -7.67 -0.04
N ASP A 9 -12.52 -8.73 -0.81
CA ASP A 9 -11.22 -9.33 -1.04
C ASP A 9 -10.73 -8.92 -2.43
N ILE A 10 -9.62 -8.20 -2.49
CA ILE A 10 -9.04 -7.61 -3.70
C ILE A 10 -7.63 -8.17 -3.83
N HIS A 11 -7.50 -9.21 -4.64
CA HIS A 11 -6.24 -9.92 -4.78
C HIS A 11 -5.93 -10.31 -6.22
N ASP A 12 -4.65 -10.59 -6.49
CA ASP A 12 -4.11 -11.06 -7.77
C ASP A 12 -4.38 -10.12 -8.98
N ASN A 13 -4.56 -8.82 -8.72
CA ASN A 13 -4.73 -7.84 -9.79
C ASN A 13 -3.38 -7.32 -10.28
N ILE A 14 -3.26 -7.05 -11.58
CA ILE A 14 -2.10 -6.40 -12.18
C ILE A 14 -2.55 -5.07 -12.78
N ILE A 15 -1.94 -3.98 -12.32
CA ILE A 15 -2.18 -2.63 -12.83
C ILE A 15 -0.83 -2.03 -13.22
N ASN A 16 -0.70 -1.62 -14.48
CA ASN A 16 0.53 -1.09 -15.02
C ASN A 16 0.26 0.22 -15.78
N LYS A 17 1.11 1.22 -15.61
CA LYS A 17 1.06 2.52 -16.32
C LYS A 17 -0.27 3.26 -16.18
N ALA A 18 -0.56 3.74 -14.97
CA ALA A 18 -1.72 4.59 -14.70
C ALA A 18 -1.34 5.84 -13.88
N GLY A 19 -2.18 6.88 -13.92
CA GLY A 19 -1.99 8.03 -13.02
C GLY A 19 -2.08 7.60 -11.54
N LYS A 20 -3.08 6.78 -11.21
CA LYS A 20 -3.17 6.09 -9.92
C LYS A 20 -3.50 4.64 -10.21
N CYS A 21 -2.66 3.71 -9.77
CA CYS A 21 -2.94 2.28 -9.91
C CYS A 21 -4.24 1.95 -9.16
N VAL A 22 -4.35 2.37 -7.89
CA VAL A 22 -5.61 2.33 -7.13
C VAL A 22 -5.90 3.69 -6.51
N PHE A 23 -7.18 4.09 -6.58
CA PHE A 23 -7.74 5.19 -5.80
C PHE A 23 -8.90 4.66 -4.98
N ALA A 24 -8.77 4.75 -3.66
CA ALA A 24 -9.73 4.24 -2.69
C ALA A 24 -10.29 5.38 -1.85
N TYR A 25 -11.62 5.51 -1.87
CA TYR A 25 -12.37 6.51 -1.15
C TYR A 25 -13.45 5.87 -0.30
N ASN A 26 -13.38 6.10 1.02
CA ASN A 26 -14.29 5.54 2.00
C ASN A 26 -14.49 4.02 1.84
N ALA A 27 -13.39 3.28 1.83
CA ALA A 27 -13.38 1.84 1.56
C ALA A 27 -12.80 1.07 2.75
N ASN A 28 -13.63 0.34 3.47
CA ASN A 28 -13.35 -0.15 4.82
C ASN A 28 -13.45 -1.68 4.92
N TYR A 29 -12.65 -2.26 5.80
CA TYR A 29 -12.61 -3.69 6.09
C TYR A 29 -12.31 -4.54 4.85
N ASP A 30 -11.59 -3.97 3.89
CA ASP A 30 -11.17 -4.68 2.68
C ASP A 30 -9.83 -5.40 2.94
N LYS A 31 -9.57 -6.45 2.16
CA LYS A 31 -8.27 -7.12 2.11
C LYS A 31 -7.64 -6.86 0.75
N LEU A 32 -6.47 -6.24 0.75
CA LEU A 32 -5.71 -6.01 -0.48
C LEU A 32 -4.43 -6.83 -0.39
N SER A 33 -4.37 -7.93 -1.14
CA SER A 33 -3.23 -8.85 -1.10
C SER A 33 -2.78 -9.33 -2.47
N ALA A 34 -1.49 -9.67 -2.63
CA ALA A 34 -0.95 -10.21 -3.88
C ALA A 34 -1.21 -9.37 -5.15
N ASN A 35 -1.49 -8.06 -5.02
CA ASN A 35 -1.68 -7.19 -6.18
C ASN A 35 -0.33 -6.65 -6.68
N HIS A 36 -0.23 -6.39 -7.97
CA HIS A 36 0.95 -5.84 -8.63
C HIS A 36 0.64 -4.45 -9.19
N PHE A 37 1.24 -3.43 -8.60
CA PHE A 37 1.08 -2.02 -8.94
C PHE A 37 2.39 -1.45 -9.49
N GLU A 38 2.44 -1.22 -10.80
CA GLU A 38 3.68 -0.91 -11.51
C GLU A 38 3.61 0.33 -12.40
N ASN A 39 4.69 1.12 -12.42
CA ASN A 39 4.86 2.27 -13.32
C ASN A 39 3.73 3.30 -13.23
N CYS A 40 3.11 3.45 -12.06
CA CYS A 40 2.06 4.42 -11.82
C CYS A 40 2.63 5.71 -11.20
N GLN A 41 1.95 6.86 -11.39
CA GLN A 41 2.36 8.08 -10.66
C GLN A 41 2.11 7.90 -9.16
N ILE A 42 0.99 7.25 -8.80
CA ILE A 42 0.74 6.78 -7.43
C ILE A 42 0.33 5.31 -7.46
N GLY A 43 1.01 4.45 -6.70
CA GLY A 43 0.65 3.03 -6.56
C GLY A 43 -0.74 2.86 -5.92
N ILE A 44 -0.91 3.32 -4.69
CA ILE A 44 -2.24 3.40 -4.06
C ILE A 44 -2.47 4.75 -3.40
N HIS A 45 -3.64 5.33 -3.66
CA HIS A 45 -4.06 6.59 -3.06
C HIS A 45 -5.31 6.36 -2.22
N PHE A 46 -5.16 6.50 -0.91
CA PHE A 46 -6.23 6.45 0.08
C PHE A 46 -6.64 7.86 0.52
N THR A 47 -7.93 8.14 0.46
CA THR A 47 -8.51 9.34 1.06
C THR A 47 -9.85 9.01 1.71
N ALA A 48 -10.15 9.67 2.83
CA ALA A 48 -11.21 9.30 3.77
C ALA A 48 -10.95 7.96 4.50
N ALA A 49 -11.95 7.47 5.24
CA ALA A 49 -11.82 6.30 6.12
C ALA A 49 -11.47 5.03 5.34
N ILE A 50 -10.53 4.27 5.90
CA ILE A 50 -10.08 2.96 5.41
C ILE A 50 -9.98 1.97 6.59
N GLU A 51 -10.95 2.07 7.50
CA GLU A 51 -10.91 1.39 8.79
C GLU A 51 -10.92 -0.12 8.62
N GLY A 52 -10.04 -0.82 9.34
CA GLY A 52 -9.97 -2.28 9.32
C GLY A 52 -9.51 -2.90 8.00
N THR A 53 -9.09 -2.08 7.03
CA THR A 53 -8.51 -2.56 5.77
C THR A 53 -7.08 -3.05 6.00
N SER A 54 -6.74 -4.23 5.49
CA SER A 54 -5.39 -4.78 5.54
C SER A 54 -4.70 -4.80 4.17
N LEU A 55 -3.38 -4.62 4.19
CA LEU A 55 -2.58 -4.49 2.98
C LEU A 55 -1.24 -5.22 3.14
N HIS A 56 -1.13 -6.41 2.57
CA HIS A 56 0.06 -7.28 2.69
C HIS A 56 0.34 -8.01 1.38
N ASP A 57 1.57 -8.48 1.17
CA ASP A 57 2.01 -9.25 -0.01
C ASP A 57 1.77 -8.56 -1.38
N ASN A 58 1.50 -7.24 -1.41
CA ASN A 58 1.40 -6.51 -2.68
C ASN A 58 2.80 -6.10 -3.16
N SER A 59 2.93 -5.92 -4.47
CA SER A 59 4.14 -5.45 -5.14
C SER A 59 3.94 -4.03 -5.65
N PHE A 60 4.72 -3.10 -5.12
CA PHE A 60 4.76 -1.70 -5.54
C PHE A 60 6.09 -1.41 -6.25
N ILE A 61 6.03 -1.34 -7.57
CA ILE A 61 7.23 -1.37 -8.41
C ILE A 61 7.30 -0.14 -9.32
N ASN A 62 8.39 0.61 -9.21
CA ASN A 62 8.70 1.75 -10.08
C ASN A 62 7.56 2.78 -10.18
N ASN A 63 6.79 2.96 -9.11
CA ASN A 63 5.82 4.04 -9.04
C ASN A 63 6.54 5.34 -8.63
N GLU A 64 6.10 6.50 -9.12
CA GLU A 64 6.70 7.78 -8.71
C GLU A 64 6.48 8.03 -7.20
N SER A 65 5.31 7.64 -6.70
CA SER A 65 4.97 7.55 -5.29
C SER A 65 4.31 6.19 -5.02
N GLN A 66 4.85 5.40 -4.11
CA GLN A 66 4.29 4.06 -3.83
C GLN A 66 2.90 4.13 -3.21
N VAL A 67 2.73 5.03 -2.23
CA VAL A 67 1.48 5.22 -1.50
C VAL A 67 1.29 6.70 -1.28
N LYS A 68 0.05 7.17 -1.42
CA LYS A 68 -0.42 8.44 -0.85
C LYS A 68 -1.57 8.17 0.09
N TYR A 69 -1.38 8.44 1.39
CA TYR A 69 -2.41 8.25 2.39
C TYR A 69 -2.64 9.55 3.17
N VAL A 70 -3.85 10.10 3.04
CA VAL A 70 -4.22 11.36 3.69
C VAL A 70 -5.12 11.05 4.89
N SER A 71 -4.54 11.02 6.09
CA SER A 71 -5.26 10.73 7.34
C SER A 71 -4.45 11.15 8.57
N THR A 72 -5.13 11.32 9.70
CA THR A 72 -4.51 11.51 11.02
C THR A 72 -4.23 10.19 11.74
N ARG A 73 -4.72 9.06 11.21
CA ARG A 73 -4.54 7.74 11.80
C ARG A 73 -3.35 7.03 11.18
N PHE A 74 -2.57 6.34 12.01
CA PHE A 74 -1.55 5.41 11.54
C PHE A 74 -2.21 4.21 10.86
N LEU A 75 -1.62 3.76 9.75
CA LEU A 75 -1.98 2.49 9.12
C LEU A 75 -0.75 1.58 9.17
N ASP A 76 -0.96 0.36 9.64
CA ASP A 76 0.05 -0.70 9.50
C ASP A 76 -0.02 -1.24 8.08
N TRP A 77 1.13 -1.30 7.41
CA TRP A 77 1.29 -1.81 6.05
C TRP A 77 1.79 -3.26 6.05
N SER A 78 1.53 -3.95 7.15
CA SER A 78 1.85 -5.35 7.35
C SER A 78 0.73 -6.05 8.10
N GLU A 79 0.56 -7.34 7.85
CA GLU A 79 -0.35 -8.19 8.60
C GLU A 79 0.33 -9.54 8.88
N GLY A 80 0.29 -10.01 10.13
CA GLY A 80 0.85 -11.31 10.49
C GLY A 80 2.36 -11.48 10.25
N GLY A 81 3.13 -10.38 10.21
CA GLY A 81 4.56 -10.40 9.89
C GLY A 81 4.87 -10.29 8.39
N HIS A 82 3.85 -10.26 7.54
CA HIS A 82 3.99 -10.09 6.09
C HIS A 82 3.78 -8.62 5.71
N GLY A 83 4.82 -8.02 5.13
CA GLY A 83 4.78 -6.67 4.58
C GLY A 83 4.38 -6.66 3.10
N ASN A 84 4.66 -5.56 2.43
CA ASN A 84 4.55 -5.45 0.97
C ASN A 84 5.96 -5.34 0.37
N TYR A 85 6.11 -5.69 -0.90
CA TYR A 85 7.32 -5.43 -1.66
C TYR A 85 7.31 -3.99 -2.17
N TRP A 86 8.37 -3.24 -1.86
CA TRP A 86 8.54 -1.84 -2.23
C TRP A 86 9.85 -1.70 -3.01
N SER A 87 9.79 -1.40 -4.30
CA SER A 87 10.99 -1.36 -5.15
C SER A 87 11.99 -0.25 -4.79
N ASP A 88 11.55 0.75 -4.02
CA ASP A 88 12.35 1.88 -3.54
C ASP A 88 12.86 1.68 -2.10
N ASN A 89 12.51 0.55 -1.46
CA ASN A 89 12.96 0.23 -0.11
C ASN A 89 14.28 -0.54 -0.15
N SER A 90 15.38 0.13 0.21
CA SER A 90 16.71 -0.47 0.36
C SER A 90 16.90 -1.16 1.73
N ALA A 91 15.88 -1.89 2.21
CA ALA A 91 15.97 -2.61 3.48
C ALA A 91 16.94 -3.80 3.39
N PHE A 92 17.58 -4.11 4.51
CA PHE A 92 18.45 -5.28 4.66
C PHE A 92 17.67 -6.43 5.29
N ASP A 93 17.92 -7.63 4.79
CA ASP A 93 17.55 -8.89 5.40
C ASP A 93 18.82 -9.50 6.02
N LEU A 94 19.01 -9.32 7.32
CA LEU A 94 20.17 -9.80 8.07
C LEU A 94 19.96 -11.22 8.60
N ASN A 95 18.71 -11.63 8.77
CA ASN A 95 18.34 -12.93 9.34
C ASN A 95 18.16 -14.02 8.26
N GLY A 96 18.03 -13.63 6.99
CA GLY A 96 17.91 -14.50 5.82
C GLY A 96 16.52 -15.07 5.57
N ASP A 97 15.45 -14.45 6.10
CA ASP A 97 14.07 -14.94 5.98
C ASP A 97 13.32 -14.43 4.73
N GLY A 98 13.95 -13.54 3.94
CA GLY A 98 13.38 -12.95 2.74
C GLY A 98 12.58 -11.66 2.97
N PHE A 99 12.45 -11.19 4.21
CA PHE A 99 11.81 -9.92 4.55
C PHE A 99 12.85 -8.89 5.05
N GLY A 100 12.56 -7.61 4.85
CA GLY A 100 13.42 -6.55 5.39
C GLY A 100 13.26 -6.45 6.90
N ASP A 101 14.37 -6.45 7.65
CA ASP A 101 14.38 -6.38 9.12
C ASP A 101 13.97 -4.98 9.66
N SER A 102 13.81 -3.99 8.80
CA SER A 102 13.38 -2.64 9.15
C SER A 102 12.05 -2.29 8.49
N ALA A 103 11.11 -1.77 9.29
CA ALA A 103 9.82 -1.35 8.80
C ALA A 103 9.95 -0.21 7.78
N TYR A 104 9.47 -0.43 6.57
CA TYR A 104 9.28 0.62 5.58
C TYR A 104 8.07 1.48 5.97
N ARG A 105 8.21 2.81 5.86
CA ARG A 105 7.14 3.77 6.18
C ARG A 105 6.78 4.56 4.93
N PRO A 106 5.90 4.02 4.06
CA PRO A 106 5.40 4.78 2.93
C PRO A 106 4.64 6.01 3.48
N ASN A 107 4.96 7.21 2.99
CA ASN A 107 4.52 8.52 3.53
C ASN A 107 5.21 9.01 4.81
N GLY A 108 6.39 8.49 5.16
CA GLY A 108 7.02 8.74 6.46
C GLY A 108 7.78 10.06 6.69
N ILE A 109 7.90 10.99 5.73
CA ILE A 109 8.73 12.20 5.94
C ILE A 109 8.03 13.55 5.66
N ILE A 110 7.04 13.69 4.76
CA ILE A 110 6.32 14.97 4.58
C ILE A 110 4.91 14.76 4.01
N ASP A 111 3.96 14.22 4.78
CA ASP A 111 2.54 14.40 4.40
C ASP A 111 1.58 14.36 5.59
N GLN A 112 1.92 15.13 6.63
CA GLN A 112 0.95 15.62 7.60
C GLN A 112 0.95 17.14 7.49
N ILE A 113 0.04 17.70 6.69
CA ILE A 113 -0.68 18.97 6.92
C ILE A 113 -1.52 19.25 5.65
N ILE A 114 -2.84 19.24 5.79
CA ILE A 114 -3.74 20.24 5.20
C ILE A 114 -4.61 20.75 6.34
#